data_AF-A0A7C5R8D5-F1
#
_entry.id   AF-A0A7C5R8D5-F1
#
_cell.length_a   1.000
_cell.length_b   1.000
_cell.length_c   1.000
_cell.angle_alpha   90.00
_cell.angle_beta   90.00
_cell.angle_gamma   90.00
#
_symmetry.space_group_name_H-M   'P 1'
#
loop_
_entity.id
_entity.type
_entity.pdbx_description
1 polymer ?
#
loop_
_entity_poly.entity_id
_entity_poly.type
_entity_poly.pdbx_seq_one_letter_code
_entity_poly.pdbx_strand_id
1 'polypeptide(L)'
;MKNIFRFDFTHFKGDFFGGLTAGIVALPLALAFGVSSGLGPSAGLYGAIFVSFFAALFGGTPTQISGPTAPMTAVSMVIIAGLIAVHDGDVNKALPTILGVFLLAGLMQIGLGTIGLGKYIKYIPYPVVSGFMTAIGVIILVTQILPSIGYYPKEDLEYVNQFKPRAEELILDNILHDEMGEGILVLENFKETIKRAEQITPEQILKESQTLAAAEASGVIGSLRILPRALRHIKWLELLLALGTILIIYGFKRITTAIPSTLVALLIMSGIAVGFDLDYRTIQKIPEGLPILQHQIFTQFSLENLAPYIFTALTLAMLGAIDSLLTSIVADN
;
A
#
# COMPACT_ATOMS: atom_id res chain seq x y z
N MET A 1 -14.36 -20.55 29.86
CA MET A 1 -14.45 -19.72 28.63
C MET A 1 -14.21 -18.28 29.04
N LYS A 2 -13.16 -17.62 28.54
CA LYS A 2 -13.03 -16.15 28.71
C LYS A 2 -14.14 -15.51 27.88
N ASN A 3 -14.93 -14.61 28.46
CA ASN A 3 -15.92 -13.83 27.70
C ASN A 3 -15.19 -13.07 26.59
N ILE A 4 -15.51 -13.40 25.34
CA ILE A 4 -14.93 -12.79 24.14
C ILE A 4 -15.28 -11.30 24.07
N PHE A 5 -16.46 -10.93 24.60
CA PHE A 5 -16.91 -9.55 24.68
C PHE A 5 -16.88 -9.08 26.14
N ARG A 6 -15.87 -8.30 26.50
CA ARG A 6 -15.79 -7.56 27.77
C ARG A 6 -15.87 -6.08 27.48
N PHE A 7 -17.08 -5.55 27.43
CA PHE A 7 -17.30 -4.10 27.39
C PHE A 7 -17.29 -3.56 28.81
N ASP A 8 -16.34 -2.68 29.11
CA ASP A 8 -16.26 -1.94 30.36
C ASP A 8 -16.53 -0.46 30.08
N PHE A 9 -17.57 0.10 30.69
CA PHE A 9 -17.96 1.50 30.51
C PHE A 9 -17.49 2.41 31.66
N THR A 10 -16.72 1.88 32.62
CA THR A 10 -16.20 2.66 33.75
C THR A 10 -15.31 3.83 33.29
N HIS A 11 -14.60 3.67 32.18
CA HIS A 11 -13.66 4.65 31.63
C HIS A 11 -14.19 5.38 30.39
N PHE A 12 -15.51 5.41 30.16
CA PHE A 12 -16.13 5.91 28.92
C PHE A 12 -15.59 7.27 28.44
N LYS A 13 -15.38 8.24 29.33
CA LYS A 13 -14.81 9.55 28.95
C LYS A 13 -13.38 9.41 28.41
N GLY A 14 -12.54 8.63 29.09
CA GLY A 14 -11.16 8.37 28.66
C GLY A 14 -11.12 7.64 27.34
N ASP A 15 -11.94 6.59 27.19
CA ASP A 15 -12.03 5.79 25.97
C ASP A 15 -12.52 6.62 24.78
N PHE A 16 -13.53 7.47 25.00
CA PHE A 16 -14.07 8.35 23.96
C PHE A 16 -13.03 9.37 23.47
N PHE A 17 -12.40 10.12 24.38
CA PHE A 17 -11.39 11.11 23.98
C PHE A 17 -10.10 10.46 23.45
N GLY A 18 -9.71 9.30 23.99
CA GLY A 18 -8.59 8.51 23.50
C GLY A 18 -8.82 8.01 22.08
N GLY A 19 -9.99 7.40 21.83
CA GLY A 19 -10.40 6.95 20.50
C GLY A 19 -10.53 8.09 19.49
N LEU A 20 -11.11 9.22 19.89
CA LEU A 20 -11.21 10.42 19.04
C LEU A 20 -9.82 10.94 18.65
N THR A 21 -8.92 11.07 19.62
CA THR A 21 -7.54 11.54 19.38
C THR A 21 -6.78 10.57 18.48
N ALA A 22 -6.88 9.27 18.75
CA ALA A 22 -6.26 8.23 17.94
C ALA A 22 -6.77 8.26 16.49
N GLY A 23 -8.08 8.40 16.28
CA GLY A 23 -8.68 8.52 14.95
C GLY A 23 -8.19 9.74 14.17
N ILE A 24 -8.10 10.90 14.85
CA ILE A 24 -7.57 12.14 14.24
C ILE A 24 -6.10 11.96 13.81
N VAL A 25 -5.27 11.32 14.64
CA VAL A 25 -3.86 11.05 14.32
C VAL A 25 -3.72 10.02 13.19
N ALA A 26 -4.58 9.01 13.16
CA ALA A 26 -4.53 7.92 12.20
C ALA A 26 -4.96 8.34 10.79
N LEU A 27 -5.85 9.32 10.65
CA LEU A 27 -6.45 9.69 9.36
C LEU A 27 -5.43 10.11 8.29
N PRO A 28 -4.50 11.07 8.53
CA PRO A 28 -3.50 11.43 7.52
C PRO A 28 -2.59 10.26 7.13
N LEU A 29 -2.25 9.43 8.12
CA LEU A 29 -1.37 8.28 7.93
C LEU A 29 -2.05 7.20 7.07
N ALA A 30 -3.33 6.90 7.34
CA ALA A 30 -4.12 5.96 6.59
C ALA A 30 -4.24 6.36 5.11
N LEU A 31 -4.50 7.64 4.83
CA LEU A 31 -4.57 8.16 3.46
C LEU A 31 -3.22 8.04 2.75
N ALA A 32 -2.13 8.43 3.40
CA ALA A 32 -0.78 8.36 2.85
C ALA A 32 -0.36 6.93 2.52
N PHE A 33 -0.62 5.99 3.44
CA PHE A 33 -0.31 4.58 3.23
C PHE A 33 -1.20 3.92 2.18
N GLY A 34 -2.48 4.29 2.10
CA GLY A 34 -3.36 3.87 1.01
C GLY A 34 -2.81 4.26 -0.36
N VAL A 35 -2.39 5.53 -0.53
CA VAL A 35 -1.75 6.00 -1.77
C VAL A 35 -0.43 5.28 -2.03
N SER A 36 0.42 5.13 -1.02
CA SER A 36 1.72 4.47 -1.16
C SER A 36 1.62 2.98 -1.49
N SER A 37 0.52 2.32 -1.11
CA SER A 37 0.27 0.91 -1.47
C SER A 37 -0.04 0.68 -2.95
N GLY A 38 -0.37 1.74 -3.69
CA GLY A 38 -0.83 1.68 -5.09
C GLY A 38 -2.34 1.45 -5.27
N LEU A 39 -3.08 1.14 -4.19
CA LEU A 39 -4.54 0.92 -4.24
C LEU A 39 -5.38 2.19 -4.05
N GLY A 40 -4.74 3.29 -3.61
CA GLY A 40 -5.38 4.59 -3.43
C GLY A 40 -5.80 4.89 -1.98
N PRO A 41 -6.20 6.14 -1.71
CA PRO A 41 -6.46 6.63 -0.36
C PRO A 41 -7.65 5.92 0.32
N SER A 42 -8.63 5.48 -0.47
CA SER A 42 -9.80 4.74 0.02
C SER A 42 -9.43 3.40 0.65
N ALA A 43 -8.50 2.66 0.06
CA ALA A 43 -8.01 1.39 0.58
C ALA A 43 -7.36 1.57 1.96
N GLY A 44 -6.56 2.62 2.13
CA GLY A 44 -5.96 2.96 3.41
C GLY A 44 -6.98 3.38 4.46
N LEU A 45 -7.96 4.21 4.09
CA LEU A 45 -9.03 4.67 4.99
C LEU A 45 -9.91 3.49 5.47
N TYR A 46 -10.44 2.69 4.55
CA TYR A 46 -11.25 1.53 4.92
C TYR A 46 -10.41 0.50 5.67
N GLY A 47 -9.16 0.28 5.28
CA GLY A 47 -8.22 -0.56 6.00
C GLY A 47 -8.07 -0.12 7.47
N ALA A 48 -7.86 1.17 7.72
CA ALA A 48 -7.81 1.71 9.08
C ALA A 48 -9.11 1.46 9.86
N ILE A 49 -10.27 1.78 9.27
CA ILE A 49 -11.56 1.61 9.94
C ILE A 49 -11.81 0.15 10.34
N PHE A 50 -11.72 -0.79 9.38
CA PHE A 50 -12.06 -2.19 9.64
C PHE A 50 -11.00 -2.90 10.49
N VAL A 51 -9.70 -2.63 10.27
CA VAL A 51 -8.64 -3.21 11.10
C VAL A 51 -8.75 -2.69 12.53
N SER A 52 -8.93 -1.38 12.75
CA SER A 52 -9.12 -0.82 14.10
C SER A 52 -10.34 -1.44 14.79
N PHE A 53 -11.47 -1.53 14.09
CA PHE A 53 -12.71 -2.07 14.66
C PHE A 53 -12.56 -3.54 15.06
N PHE A 54 -12.13 -4.41 14.15
CA PHE A 54 -12.05 -5.85 14.43
C PHE A 54 -10.90 -6.21 15.36
N ALA A 55 -9.76 -5.52 15.28
CA ALA A 55 -8.66 -5.74 16.21
C ALA A 55 -9.00 -5.27 17.62
N ALA A 56 -9.72 -4.16 17.80
CA ALA A 56 -10.18 -3.73 19.11
C ALA A 56 -11.26 -4.68 19.69
N LEU A 57 -12.14 -5.21 18.82
CA LEU A 57 -13.24 -6.09 19.23
C LEU A 57 -12.76 -7.49 19.64
N PHE A 58 -11.80 -8.06 18.92
CA PHE A 58 -11.32 -9.44 19.12
C PHE A 58 -9.91 -9.52 19.73
N GLY A 59 -9.24 -8.39 19.92
CA GLY A 59 -7.86 -8.30 20.40
C GLY A 59 -7.70 -8.56 21.89
N GLY A 60 -6.44 -8.68 22.31
CA GLY A 60 -6.06 -8.95 23.71
C GLY A 60 -5.58 -7.74 24.50
N THR A 61 -5.32 -6.60 23.85
CA THR A 61 -4.64 -5.43 24.42
C THR A 61 -5.58 -4.20 24.39
N PRO A 62 -6.14 -3.77 25.54
CA PRO A 62 -7.23 -2.78 25.58
C PRO A 62 -6.91 -1.41 24.94
N THR A 63 -5.66 -0.95 25.06
CA THR A 63 -5.22 0.39 24.61
C THR A 63 -4.58 0.38 23.23
N GLN A 64 -4.45 -0.79 22.59
CA GLN A 64 -3.75 -0.92 21.32
C GLN A 64 -4.62 -0.43 20.15
N ILE A 65 -4.08 0.50 19.38
CA ILE A 65 -4.67 0.96 18.13
C ILE A 65 -4.05 0.19 16.97
N SER A 66 -4.89 -0.37 16.10
CA SER A 66 -4.46 -1.17 14.95
C SER A 66 -4.92 -0.51 13.65
N GLY A 67 -4.06 -0.46 12.65
CA GLY A 67 -4.37 0.13 11.34
C GLY A 67 -3.24 -0.13 10.34
N PRO A 68 -3.27 0.49 9.15
CA PRO A 68 -2.17 0.43 8.21
C PRO A 68 -0.90 0.97 8.86
N THR A 69 0.16 0.17 8.84
CA THR A 69 1.47 0.56 9.35
C THR A 69 2.47 0.71 8.22
N ALA A 70 3.52 1.48 8.48
CA ALA A 70 4.61 1.69 7.53
C ALA A 70 5.24 0.35 7.06
N PRO A 71 5.60 -0.58 7.96
CA PRO A 71 6.12 -1.90 7.59
C PRO A 71 5.17 -2.67 6.68
N MET A 72 3.90 -2.79 7.07
CA MET A 72 2.91 -3.52 6.30
C MET A 72 2.68 -2.88 4.94
N THR A 73 2.63 -1.56 4.86
CA THR A 73 2.42 -0.82 3.61
C THR A 73 3.59 -1.01 2.65
N ALA A 74 4.84 -0.94 3.15
CA ALA A 74 6.02 -1.11 2.32
C ALA A 74 6.09 -2.52 1.69
N VAL A 75 5.81 -3.56 2.47
CA VAL A 75 5.77 -4.94 1.97
C VAL A 75 4.57 -5.16 1.05
N SER A 76 3.40 -4.65 1.43
CA SER A 76 2.17 -4.72 0.62
C SER A 76 2.35 -4.07 -0.74
N MET A 77 3.02 -2.91 -0.81
CA MET A 77 3.29 -2.19 -2.06
C MET A 77 4.02 -3.07 -3.06
N VAL A 78 5.08 -3.78 -2.63
CA VAL A 78 5.87 -4.66 -3.51
C VAL A 78 5.02 -5.83 -4.00
N ILE A 79 4.23 -6.43 -3.12
CA ILE A 79 3.35 -7.56 -3.45
C ILE A 79 2.25 -7.12 -4.42
N ILE A 80 1.58 -6.00 -4.14
CA ILE A 80 0.52 -5.43 -4.96
C ILE A 80 1.08 -5.04 -6.33
N ALA A 81 2.25 -4.42 -6.40
CA ALA A 81 2.90 -4.07 -7.66
C ALA A 81 3.20 -5.32 -8.52
N GLY A 82 3.72 -6.39 -7.89
CA GLY A 82 3.95 -7.67 -8.57
C GLY A 82 2.65 -8.31 -9.05
N LEU A 83 1.60 -8.29 -8.23
CA LEU A 83 0.28 -8.81 -8.60
C LEU A 83 -0.36 -8.01 -9.74
N ILE A 84 -0.24 -6.68 -9.73
CA ILE A 84 -0.71 -5.84 -10.84
C ILE A 84 0.06 -6.15 -12.12
N ALA A 85 1.38 -6.33 -12.04
CA ALA A 85 2.20 -6.63 -13.21
C ALA A 85 1.83 -7.96 -13.88
N VAL A 86 1.53 -9.01 -13.11
CA VAL A 86 1.10 -10.31 -13.68
C VAL A 86 -0.37 -10.36 -14.11
N HIS A 87 -1.15 -9.29 -13.88
CA HIS A 87 -2.53 -9.14 -14.36
C HIS A 87 -2.65 -7.94 -15.33
N ASP A 88 -1.74 -7.84 -16.30
CA ASP A 88 -1.72 -6.84 -17.38
C ASP A 88 -1.67 -5.37 -16.92
N GLY A 89 -1.06 -5.10 -15.76
CA GLY A 89 -1.00 -3.76 -15.21
C GLY A 89 -2.36 -3.21 -14.76
N ASP A 90 -3.42 -4.03 -14.72
CA ASP A 90 -4.78 -3.60 -14.37
C ASP A 90 -5.13 -3.95 -12.93
N VAL A 91 -5.32 -2.90 -12.12
CA VAL A 91 -5.70 -3.03 -10.71
C VAL A 91 -7.02 -3.80 -10.55
N ASN A 92 -7.99 -3.62 -11.45
CA ASN A 92 -9.29 -4.28 -11.33
C ASN A 92 -9.18 -5.79 -11.58
N LYS A 93 -8.30 -6.21 -12.50
CA LYS A 93 -8.01 -7.63 -12.73
C LYS A 93 -7.21 -8.24 -11.58
N ALA A 94 -6.28 -7.50 -10.98
CA ALA A 94 -5.46 -7.95 -9.86
C ALA A 94 -6.22 -7.96 -8.52
N LEU A 95 -7.27 -7.15 -8.38
CA LEU A 95 -7.95 -6.90 -7.10
C LEU A 95 -8.48 -8.19 -6.41
N PRO A 96 -9.14 -9.14 -7.10
CA PRO A 96 -9.58 -10.39 -6.47
C PRO A 96 -8.40 -11.19 -5.87
N THR A 97 -7.29 -11.29 -6.60
CA THR A 97 -6.07 -11.99 -6.15
C THR A 97 -5.43 -11.27 -4.97
N ILE A 98 -5.30 -9.94 -5.04
CA ILE A 98 -4.79 -9.11 -3.93
C ILE A 98 -5.63 -9.35 -2.67
N LEU A 99 -6.95 -9.20 -2.76
CA LEU A 99 -7.85 -9.40 -1.61
C LEU A 99 -7.78 -10.84 -1.09
N GLY A 100 -7.66 -11.84 -1.97
CA GLY A 100 -7.47 -13.24 -1.60
C GLY A 100 -6.17 -13.49 -0.82
N VAL A 101 -5.05 -12.90 -1.25
CA VAL A 101 -3.76 -13.00 -0.54
C VAL A 101 -3.83 -12.37 0.85
N PHE A 102 -4.45 -11.20 0.99
CA PHE A 102 -4.63 -10.54 2.29
C PHE A 102 -5.60 -11.28 3.21
N LEU A 103 -6.67 -11.85 2.64
CA LEU A 103 -7.58 -12.71 3.40
C LEU A 103 -6.85 -13.96 3.90
N LEU A 104 -6.06 -14.62 3.04
CA LEU A 104 -5.24 -15.75 3.41
C LEU A 104 -4.24 -15.37 4.52
N ALA A 105 -3.58 -14.21 4.41
CA ALA A 105 -2.69 -13.72 5.46
C ALA A 105 -3.43 -13.54 6.80
N GLY A 106 -4.64 -12.97 6.80
CA GLY A 106 -5.47 -12.85 7.99
C GLY A 106 -5.85 -14.21 8.60
N LEU A 107 -6.25 -15.19 7.77
CA LEU A 107 -6.55 -16.55 8.21
C LEU A 107 -5.32 -17.25 8.80
N MET A 108 -4.16 -17.09 8.16
CA MET A 108 -2.90 -17.61 8.67
C MET A 108 -2.53 -16.94 9.99
N GLN A 109 -2.75 -15.62 10.14
CA GLN A 109 -2.50 -14.90 11.38
C GLN A 109 -3.38 -15.39 12.53
N ILE A 110 -4.66 -15.69 12.25
CA ILE A 110 -5.55 -16.36 13.21
C ILE A 110 -4.98 -17.74 13.59
N GLY A 111 -4.52 -18.53 12.62
CA GLY A 111 -3.88 -19.83 12.86
C GLY A 111 -2.60 -19.72 13.71
N LEU A 112 -1.72 -18.75 13.45
CA LEU A 112 -0.55 -18.48 14.27
C LEU A 112 -0.94 -18.13 15.71
N GLY A 113 -2.03 -17.37 15.88
CA GLY A 113 -2.60 -17.01 17.17
C GLY A 113 -3.14 -18.21 17.96
N THR A 114 -3.87 -19.12 17.31
CA THR A 114 -4.43 -20.32 17.97
C THR A 114 -3.35 -21.33 18.37
N ILE A 115 -2.28 -21.45 17.58
CA ILE A 115 -1.08 -22.25 17.91
C ILE A 115 -0.29 -21.60 19.08
N GLY A 116 -0.50 -20.31 19.35
CA GLY A 116 0.17 -19.59 20.42
C GLY A 116 1.59 -19.14 20.05
N LEU A 117 1.88 -18.98 18.76
CA LEU A 117 3.19 -18.53 18.28
C LEU A 117 3.54 -17.11 18.75
N GLY A 118 2.53 -16.29 19.06
CA GLY A 118 2.74 -14.96 19.63
C GLY A 118 3.55 -14.95 20.94
N LYS A 119 3.54 -16.05 21.71
CA LYS A 119 4.34 -16.17 22.95
C LYS A 119 5.85 -16.15 22.71
N TYR A 120 6.30 -16.46 21.50
CA TYR A 120 7.72 -16.54 21.16
C TYR A 120 8.31 -15.19 20.73
N ILE A 121 7.48 -14.17 20.48
CA ILE A 121 7.98 -12.87 20.03
C ILE A 121 8.90 -12.20 21.07
N LYS A 122 8.70 -12.50 22.36
CA LYS A 122 9.55 -12.03 23.45
C LYS A 122 11.01 -12.50 23.33
N TYR A 123 11.28 -13.50 22.49
CA TYR A 123 12.63 -14.00 22.22
C TYR A 123 13.30 -13.30 21.04
N ILE A 124 12.59 -12.42 20.30
CA ILE A 124 13.21 -11.61 19.25
C ILE A 124 14.16 -10.61 19.94
N PRO A 125 15.47 -10.65 19.64
CA PRO A 125 16.42 -9.72 20.24
C PRO A 125 16.09 -8.28 19.87
N TYR A 126 16.24 -7.36 20.82
CA TYR A 126 16.08 -5.92 20.56
C TYR A 126 16.88 -5.42 19.33
N PRO A 127 18.14 -5.85 19.08
CA PRO A 127 18.87 -5.46 17.88
C PRO A 127 18.16 -5.82 16.56
N VAL A 128 17.41 -6.92 16.52
CA VAL A 128 16.66 -7.34 15.32
C VAL A 128 15.48 -6.39 15.09
N VAL A 129 14.72 -6.09 16.14
CA VAL A 129 13.58 -5.15 16.05
C VAL A 129 14.07 -3.75 15.66
N SER A 130 15.11 -3.26 16.33
CA SER A 130 15.70 -1.94 16.05
C SER A 130 16.24 -1.86 14.62
N GLY A 131 16.95 -2.89 14.15
CA GLY A 131 17.47 -2.96 12.79
C GLY A 131 16.35 -2.99 11.74
N PHE A 132 15.30 -3.79 11.98
CA PHE A 132 14.13 -3.88 11.12
C PHE A 132 13.40 -2.54 10.99
N MET A 133 13.07 -1.89 12.11
CA MET A 133 12.40 -0.59 12.10
C MET A 133 13.25 0.51 11.44
N THR A 134 14.57 0.49 11.67
CA THR A 134 15.49 1.44 11.03
C THR A 134 15.52 1.24 9.51
N ALA A 135 15.59 -0.01 9.05
CA ALA A 135 15.58 -0.32 7.62
C ALA A 135 14.29 0.17 6.95
N ILE A 136 13.13 -0.02 7.59
CA ILE A 136 11.84 0.49 7.09
C ILE A 136 11.84 2.02 7.04
N GLY A 137 12.36 2.68 8.07
CA GLY A 137 12.53 4.14 8.07
C GLY A 137 13.36 4.62 6.88
N VAL A 138 14.47 3.96 6.59
CA VAL A 138 15.32 4.26 5.41
C VAL A 138 14.58 3.99 4.10
N ILE A 139 13.86 2.86 3.99
CA ILE A 139 13.04 2.54 2.81
C ILE A 139 12.03 3.65 2.53
N ILE A 140 11.33 4.12 3.56
CA ILE A 140 10.34 5.20 3.43
C ILE A 140 11.03 6.49 3.04
N LEU A 141 12.10 6.88 3.73
CA LEU A 141 12.82 8.11 3.40
C LEU A 141 13.26 8.13 1.94
N VAL A 142 13.85 7.04 1.43
CA VAL A 142 14.32 6.94 0.04
C VAL A 142 13.16 6.95 -0.94
N THR A 143 12.12 6.14 -0.71
CA THR A 143 10.98 6.04 -1.64
C THR A 143 10.11 7.31 -1.66
N GLN A 144 10.13 8.12 -0.60
CA GLN A 144 9.45 9.41 -0.56
C GLN A 144 10.24 10.56 -1.24
N ILE A 145 11.51 10.35 -1.63
CA ILE A 145 12.29 11.39 -2.32
C ILE A 145 11.61 11.79 -3.64
N LEU A 146 11.27 10.82 -4.48
CA LEU A 146 10.66 11.08 -5.80
C LEU A 146 9.34 11.87 -5.73
N PRO A 147 8.32 11.44 -4.95
CA PRO A 147 7.09 12.23 -4.81
C PRO A 147 7.35 13.58 -4.12
N SER A 148 8.33 13.69 -3.22
CA SER A 148 8.64 14.96 -2.56
C SER A 148 9.19 16.02 -3.51
N ILE A 149 9.84 15.63 -4.62
CA ILE A 149 10.31 16.55 -5.68
C ILE A 149 9.35 16.62 -6.87
N GLY A 150 8.18 15.98 -6.77
CA GLY A 150 7.16 15.89 -7.81
C GLY A 150 7.59 15.12 -9.07
N TYR A 151 8.52 14.19 -8.94
CA TYR A 151 8.95 13.35 -10.05
C TYR A 151 8.16 12.03 -10.09
N TYR A 152 7.46 11.81 -11.20
CA TYR A 152 6.63 10.63 -11.42
C TYR A 152 7.13 9.86 -12.65
N PRO A 153 7.72 8.66 -12.47
CA PRO A 153 8.30 7.89 -13.57
C PRO A 153 7.34 7.61 -14.74
N LYS A 154 6.04 7.47 -14.48
CA LYS A 154 5.00 7.24 -15.50
C LYS A 154 4.77 8.44 -16.43
N GLU A 155 5.10 9.64 -15.96
CA GLU A 155 4.86 10.91 -16.66
C GLU A 155 6.10 11.38 -17.43
N ASP A 156 7.27 10.82 -17.15
CA ASP A 156 8.50 11.09 -17.90
C ASP A 156 8.50 10.29 -19.20
N LEU A 157 7.98 10.90 -20.28
CA LEU A 157 7.87 10.26 -21.59
C LEU A 157 9.22 9.75 -22.13
N GLU A 158 10.30 10.47 -21.89
CA GLU A 158 11.63 10.05 -22.32
C GLU A 158 12.10 8.80 -21.57
N TYR A 159 11.78 8.68 -20.28
CA TYR A 159 12.06 7.48 -19.50
C TYR A 159 11.15 6.32 -19.94
N VAL A 160 9.85 6.55 -20.06
CA VAL A 160 8.85 5.56 -20.48
C VAL A 160 9.16 5.01 -21.87
N ASN A 161 9.60 5.85 -22.81
CA ASN A 161 9.94 5.43 -24.16
C ASN A 161 11.05 4.37 -24.22
N GLN A 162 11.92 4.28 -23.19
CA GLN A 162 12.96 3.24 -23.10
C GLN A 162 12.38 1.84 -22.90
N PHE A 163 11.16 1.74 -22.39
CA PHE A 163 10.48 0.48 -22.11
C PHE A 163 9.57 0.00 -23.24
N LYS A 164 9.35 0.81 -24.29
CA LYS A 164 8.49 0.44 -25.43
C LYS A 164 8.83 -0.91 -26.06
N PRO A 165 10.10 -1.23 -26.39
CA PRO A 165 10.43 -2.52 -26.99
C PRO A 165 10.10 -3.69 -26.07
N ARG A 166 10.32 -3.53 -24.76
CA ARG A 166 10.04 -4.56 -23.75
C ARG A 166 8.55 -4.69 -23.48
N ALA A 167 7.79 -3.60 -23.56
CA ALA A 167 6.34 -3.61 -23.47
C ALA A 167 5.71 -4.35 -24.65
N GLU A 168 6.19 -4.13 -25.87
CA GLU A 168 5.75 -4.86 -27.06
C GLU A 168 6.03 -6.36 -26.94
N GLU A 169 7.24 -6.74 -26.48
CA GLU A 169 7.60 -8.13 -26.21
C GLU A 169 6.65 -8.78 -25.20
N LEU A 170 6.38 -8.11 -24.08
CA LEU A 170 5.50 -8.64 -23.03
C LEU A 170 4.04 -8.78 -23.49
N ILE A 171 3.53 -7.81 -24.26
CA ILE A 171 2.17 -7.90 -24.82
C ILE A 171 2.06 -9.09 -25.77
N LEU A 172 3.07 -9.31 -26.62
CA LEU A 172 3.11 -10.46 -27.52
C LEU A 172 3.20 -11.78 -26.77
N ASP A 173 4.01 -11.86 -25.71
CA ASP A 173 4.13 -13.04 -24.86
C ASP A 173 2.82 -13.36 -24.12
N ASN A 174 2.10 -12.35 -23.65
CA ASN A 174 0.78 -12.51 -23.04
C ASN A 174 -0.25 -13.03 -24.06
N ILE A 175 -0.25 -12.50 -25.30
CA ILE A 175 -1.12 -13.00 -26.37
C ILE A 175 -0.86 -14.48 -26.64
N LEU A 176 0.41 -14.89 -26.70
CA LEU A 176 0.78 -16.29 -26.90
C LEU A 176 0.33 -17.18 -25.74
N HIS A 177 0.50 -16.71 -24.49
CA HIS A 177 0.03 -17.43 -23.31
C HIS A 177 -1.49 -17.60 -23.27
N ASP A 178 -2.24 -16.57 -23.61
CA ASP A 178 -3.69 -16.63 -23.69
C ASP A 178 -4.14 -17.63 -24.78
N GLU A 179 -3.50 -17.60 -25.95
CA GLU A 179 -3.80 -18.55 -27.03
C GLU A 179 -3.45 -20.00 -26.65
N MET A 180 -2.39 -20.23 -25.87
CA MET A 180 -2.08 -21.55 -25.31
C MET A 180 -3.15 -22.02 -24.34
N GLY A 181 -3.60 -21.14 -23.44
CA GLY A 181 -4.65 -21.44 -22.46
C GLY A 181 -6.01 -21.73 -23.10
N GLU A 182 -6.32 -21.04 -24.20
CA GLU A 182 -7.53 -21.27 -25.00
C GLU A 182 -7.43 -22.49 -25.93
N GLY A 183 -6.26 -23.14 -26.01
CA GLY A 183 -6.00 -24.25 -26.94
C GLY A 183 -5.99 -23.84 -28.42
N ILE A 184 -5.82 -22.54 -28.70
CA ILE A 184 -5.84 -21.92 -30.03
C ILE A 184 -4.44 -21.90 -30.64
N LEU A 185 -3.37 -21.88 -29.82
CA LEU A 185 -2.00 -21.85 -30.33
C LEU A 185 -1.64 -23.19 -30.99
N VAL A 186 -1.66 -23.22 -32.32
CA VAL A 186 -1.24 -24.37 -33.13
C VAL A 186 0.06 -24.01 -33.83
N LEU A 187 1.10 -24.86 -33.68
CA LEU A 187 2.44 -24.68 -34.30
C LEU A 187 2.40 -24.44 -35.82
N GLU A 188 1.31 -24.84 -36.48
CA GLU A 188 1.12 -24.78 -37.92
C GLU A 188 0.27 -23.57 -38.38
N ASN A 189 -0.36 -22.81 -37.47
CA ASN A 189 -1.29 -21.73 -37.83
C ASN A 189 -1.23 -20.52 -36.87
N PHE A 190 -0.27 -19.63 -37.09
CA PHE A 190 -0.11 -18.35 -36.37
C PHE A 190 -1.06 -17.24 -36.85
N LYS A 191 -2.09 -17.56 -37.64
CA LYS A 191 -2.96 -16.54 -38.24
C LYS A 191 -3.72 -15.73 -37.19
N GLU A 192 -4.16 -16.39 -36.11
CA GLU A 192 -4.84 -15.69 -35.01
C GLU A 192 -3.85 -14.85 -34.19
N THR A 193 -2.64 -15.37 -33.95
CA THR A 193 -1.56 -14.63 -33.27
C THR A 193 -1.18 -13.36 -34.02
N ILE A 194 -1.01 -13.45 -35.35
CA ILE A 194 -0.70 -12.28 -36.20
C ILE A 194 -1.86 -11.28 -36.15
N LYS A 195 -3.10 -11.75 -36.23
CA LYS A 195 -4.30 -10.90 -36.16
C LYS A 195 -4.44 -10.21 -34.80
N ARG A 196 -4.14 -10.88 -33.69
CA ARG A 196 -4.13 -10.27 -32.34
C ARG A 196 -2.96 -9.30 -32.17
N ALA A 197 -1.79 -9.62 -32.72
CA ALA A 197 -0.62 -8.74 -32.72
C ALA A 197 -0.88 -7.46 -33.54
N GLU A 198 -1.58 -7.55 -34.67
CA GLU A 198 -1.98 -6.40 -35.49
C GLU A 198 -3.01 -5.49 -34.78
N GLN A 199 -3.72 -6.01 -33.77
CA GLN A 199 -4.66 -5.24 -32.95
C GLN A 199 -3.99 -4.50 -31.79
N ILE A 200 -2.68 -4.67 -31.56
CA ILE A 200 -1.96 -3.97 -30.51
C ILE A 200 -1.97 -2.47 -30.82
N THR A 201 -2.59 -1.70 -29.94
CA THR A 201 -2.69 -0.25 -30.10
C THR A 201 -1.45 0.46 -29.52
N PRO A 202 -1.05 1.62 -30.08
CA PRO A 202 0.02 2.44 -29.50
C PRO A 202 -0.27 2.86 -28.05
N GLU A 203 -1.55 3.00 -27.69
CA GLU A 203 -2.00 3.33 -26.34
C GLU A 203 -1.77 2.19 -25.35
N GLN A 204 -2.01 0.94 -25.77
CA GLN A 204 -1.68 -0.24 -24.96
C GLN A 204 -0.17 -0.35 -24.72
N ILE A 205 0.65 -0.18 -25.77
CA ILE A 205 2.11 -0.18 -25.65
C ILE A 205 2.56 0.92 -24.69
N LEU A 206 1.99 2.13 -24.80
CA LEU A 206 2.31 3.23 -23.89
C LEU A 206 1.93 2.91 -22.44
N LYS A 207 0.73 2.40 -22.21
CA LYS A 207 0.25 2.03 -20.87
C LYS A 207 1.15 0.97 -20.24
N GLU A 208 1.52 -0.06 -21.01
CA GLU A 208 2.40 -1.12 -20.53
C GLU A 208 3.83 -0.61 -20.28
N SER A 209 4.34 0.25 -21.16
CA SER A 209 5.63 0.94 -20.96
C SER A 209 5.63 1.78 -19.68
N GLN A 210 4.53 2.47 -19.37
CA GLN A 210 4.38 3.22 -18.12
C GLN A 210 4.35 2.31 -16.89
N THR A 211 3.71 1.14 -16.99
CA THR A 211 3.71 0.13 -15.94
C THR A 211 5.12 -0.39 -15.67
N LEU A 212 5.86 -0.76 -16.72
CA LEU A 212 7.25 -1.20 -16.61
C LEU A 212 8.19 -0.13 -16.06
N ALA A 213 8.05 1.11 -16.54
CA ALA A 213 8.83 2.24 -16.04
C ALA A 213 8.59 2.49 -14.54
N ALA A 214 7.34 2.41 -14.09
CA ALA A 214 6.99 2.55 -12.68
C ALA A 214 7.50 1.39 -11.83
N ALA A 215 7.46 0.16 -12.35
CA ALA A 215 7.99 -1.02 -11.68
C ALA A 215 9.51 -0.91 -11.50
N GLU A 216 10.26 -0.53 -12.55
CA GLU A 216 11.72 -0.35 -12.49
C GLU A 216 12.14 0.79 -11.54
N ALA A 217 11.32 1.86 -11.45
CA ALA A 217 11.58 2.99 -10.56
C ALA A 217 11.10 2.75 -9.11
N SER A 218 10.38 1.66 -8.84
CA SER A 218 9.84 1.36 -7.51
C SER A 218 10.88 0.79 -6.54
N GLY A 219 10.57 0.87 -5.25
CA GLY A 219 11.47 0.40 -4.18
C GLY A 219 12.71 1.28 -4.01
N VAL A 220 13.61 0.85 -3.10
CA VAL A 220 14.81 1.63 -2.75
C VAL A 220 15.79 1.73 -3.90
N ILE A 221 16.09 0.59 -4.55
CA ILE A 221 17.09 0.53 -5.63
C ILE A 221 16.61 1.33 -6.84
N GLY A 222 15.35 1.15 -7.26
CA GLY A 222 14.75 1.92 -8.35
C GLY A 222 14.75 3.42 -8.07
N SER A 223 14.37 3.82 -6.86
CA SER A 223 14.36 5.23 -6.44
C SER A 223 15.75 5.86 -6.50
N LEU A 224 16.79 5.16 -6.02
CA LEU A 224 18.17 5.66 -6.08
C LEU A 224 18.72 5.69 -7.50
N ARG A 225 18.37 4.71 -8.34
CA ARG A 225 18.80 4.63 -9.74
C ARG A 225 18.25 5.79 -10.58
N ILE A 226 16.98 6.14 -10.37
CA ILE A 226 16.32 7.21 -11.12
C ILE A 226 16.57 8.61 -10.52
N LEU A 227 17.08 8.69 -9.28
CA LEU A 227 17.31 9.95 -8.58
C LEU A 227 18.10 11.00 -9.39
N PRO A 228 19.21 10.67 -10.08
CA PRO A 228 19.95 11.67 -10.87
C PRO A 228 19.12 12.30 -11.99
N ARG A 229 18.19 11.54 -12.56
CA ARG A 229 17.23 12.01 -13.57
C ARG A 229 16.14 12.85 -12.92
N ALA A 230 15.60 12.37 -11.80
CA ALA A 230 14.56 13.05 -11.05
C ALA A 230 14.99 14.46 -10.58
N LEU A 231 16.27 14.61 -10.15
CA LEU A 231 16.85 15.90 -9.78
C LEU A 231 16.94 16.91 -10.93
N ARG A 232 16.86 16.48 -12.19
CA ARG A 232 16.80 17.37 -13.37
C ARG A 232 15.37 17.79 -13.71
N HIS A 233 14.37 17.03 -13.25
CA HIS A 233 12.95 17.23 -13.55
C HIS A 233 12.15 17.52 -12.27
N ILE A 234 12.66 18.43 -11.43
CA ILE A 234 12.01 18.81 -10.18
C ILE A 234 10.79 19.68 -10.47
N LYS A 235 9.61 19.29 -9.96
CA LYS A 235 8.44 20.16 -9.89
C LYS A 235 8.51 20.97 -8.60
N TRP A 236 8.97 22.22 -8.72
CA TRP A 236 9.20 23.11 -7.57
C TRP A 236 7.97 23.31 -6.68
N LEU A 237 6.77 23.34 -7.27
CA LEU A 237 5.53 23.46 -6.53
C LEU A 237 5.37 22.32 -5.52
N GLU A 238 5.47 21.07 -5.96
CA GLU A 238 5.32 19.89 -5.10
C GLU A 238 6.42 19.83 -4.04
N LEU A 239 7.65 20.23 -4.41
CA LEU A 239 8.75 20.36 -3.45
C LEU A 239 8.48 21.38 -2.35
N LEU A 240 7.95 22.55 -2.70
CA LEU A 240 7.57 23.56 -1.71
C LEU A 240 6.42 23.08 -0.83
N LEU A 241 5.44 22.37 -1.40
CA LEU A 241 4.34 21.77 -0.63
C LEU A 241 4.87 20.72 0.36
N ALA A 242 5.80 19.87 -0.07
CA ALA A 242 6.43 18.86 0.78
C ALA A 242 7.26 19.49 1.91
N LEU A 243 8.12 20.47 1.59
CA LEU A 243 8.93 21.18 2.59
C LEU A 243 8.06 21.98 3.56
N GLY A 244 6.99 22.63 3.08
CA GLY A 244 6.01 23.31 3.92
C GLY A 244 5.31 22.35 4.88
N THR A 245 4.91 21.17 4.41
CA THR A 245 4.34 20.10 5.23
C THR A 245 5.30 19.69 6.35
N ILE A 246 6.56 19.41 6.02
CA ILE A 246 7.61 19.06 6.99
C ILE A 246 7.81 20.20 8.01
N LEU A 247 7.92 21.44 7.54
CA LEU A 247 8.10 22.61 8.39
C LEU A 247 6.94 22.77 9.39
N ILE A 248 5.70 22.56 8.96
CA ILE A 248 4.54 22.60 9.86
C ILE A 248 4.59 21.45 10.86
N ILE A 249 4.89 20.22 10.43
CA ILE A 249 4.93 19.05 11.33
C ILE A 249 5.92 19.27 12.48
N TYR A 250 7.13 19.77 12.18
CA TYR A 250 8.17 20.02 13.19
C TYR A 250 8.00 21.35 13.92
N GLY A 251 7.55 22.40 13.23
CA GLY A 251 7.40 23.75 13.77
C GLY A 251 6.17 23.88 14.67
N PHE A 252 5.03 23.32 14.28
CA PHE A 252 3.77 23.45 15.01
C PHE A 252 3.83 22.78 16.39
N LYS A 253 4.64 21.73 16.54
CA LYS A 253 4.90 21.07 17.83
C LYS A 253 5.47 22.03 18.89
N ARG A 254 6.09 23.15 18.48
CA ARG A 254 6.59 24.19 19.40
C ARG A 254 5.50 25.17 19.85
N ILE A 255 4.36 25.20 19.17
CA ILE A 255 3.22 26.07 19.50
C ILE A 255 2.28 25.36 20.46
N THR A 256 1.89 24.13 20.13
CA THR A 256 1.04 23.30 20.97
C THR A 256 1.31 21.81 20.76
N THR A 257 1.09 21.03 21.81
CA THR A 257 1.14 19.56 21.79
C THR A 257 -0.25 18.93 21.84
N ALA A 258 -1.31 19.74 22.00
CA ALA A 258 -2.68 19.24 22.12
C ALA A 258 -3.28 18.78 20.79
N ILE A 259 -2.85 19.38 19.67
CA ILE A 259 -3.37 19.08 18.34
C ILE A 259 -2.27 18.35 17.54
N PRO A 260 -2.58 17.21 16.90
CA PRO A 260 -1.63 16.51 16.05
C PRO A 260 -1.08 17.39 14.92
N SER A 261 0.24 17.58 14.88
CA SER A 261 0.87 18.46 13.89
C SER A 261 0.72 17.95 12.44
N THR A 262 0.55 16.64 12.26
CA THR A 262 0.26 16.02 10.95
C THR A 262 -1.10 16.42 10.40
N LEU A 263 -2.13 16.50 11.25
CA LEU A 263 -3.44 16.99 10.85
C LEU A 263 -3.38 18.46 10.47
N VAL A 264 -2.68 19.27 11.27
CA VAL A 264 -2.52 20.70 11.00
C VAL A 264 -1.81 20.94 9.69
N ALA A 265 -0.73 20.20 9.43
CA ALA A 265 -0.04 20.24 8.14
C ALA A 265 -0.98 19.88 6.98
N LEU A 266 -1.76 18.80 7.12
CA LEU A 266 -2.72 18.40 6.10
C LEU A 266 -3.76 19.49 5.81
N LEU A 267 -4.38 20.07 6.84
CA LEU A 267 -5.43 21.09 6.69
C LEU A 267 -4.87 22.39 6.11
N ILE A 268 -3.75 22.88 6.63
CA ILE A 268 -3.14 24.13 6.18
C ILE A 268 -2.65 23.99 4.74
N MET A 269 -1.91 22.92 4.42
CA MET A 269 -1.34 22.76 3.08
C MET A 269 -2.43 22.52 2.03
N SER A 270 -3.47 21.74 2.37
CA SER A 270 -4.64 21.58 1.48
C SER A 270 -5.38 22.89 1.30
N GLY A 271 -5.56 23.67 2.37
CA GLY A 271 -6.21 24.99 2.30
C GLY A 271 -5.43 26.00 1.45
N ILE A 272 -4.09 26.02 1.57
CA ILE A 272 -3.22 26.81 0.70
C ILE A 272 -3.39 26.36 -0.75
N ALA A 273 -3.31 25.06 -1.01
CA ALA A 273 -3.34 24.54 -2.37
C ALA A 273 -4.67 24.82 -3.08
N VAL A 274 -5.79 24.68 -2.37
CA VAL A 274 -7.13 25.02 -2.88
C VAL A 274 -7.34 26.53 -2.99
N GLY A 275 -6.90 27.31 -2.00
CA GLY A 275 -7.12 28.76 -1.97
C GLY A 275 -6.35 29.53 -3.03
N PHE A 276 -5.19 29.01 -3.45
CA PHE A 276 -4.35 29.60 -4.50
C PHE A 276 -4.48 28.92 -5.87
N ASP A 277 -5.39 27.95 -6.02
CA ASP A 277 -5.62 27.18 -7.25
C ASP A 277 -4.31 26.62 -7.86
N LEU A 278 -3.51 25.97 -7.00
CA LEU A 278 -2.19 25.47 -7.38
C LEU A 278 -2.34 24.24 -8.31
N ASP A 279 -1.51 24.15 -9.35
CA ASP A 279 -1.47 22.99 -10.26
C ASP A 279 -0.59 21.86 -9.69
N TYR A 280 -1.14 21.12 -8.72
CA TYR A 280 -0.46 20.01 -8.05
C TYR A 280 -1.19 18.68 -8.25
N ARG A 281 -0.49 17.58 -8.00
CA ARG A 281 -1.10 16.25 -8.01
C ARG A 281 -2.02 16.05 -6.81
N THR A 282 -3.32 16.08 -7.05
CA THR A 282 -4.34 15.79 -6.02
C THR A 282 -4.43 14.30 -5.71
N ILE A 283 -4.86 13.97 -4.49
CA ILE A 283 -5.29 12.61 -4.17
C ILE A 283 -6.56 12.25 -4.95
N GLN A 284 -6.76 10.94 -5.18
CA GLN A 284 -7.98 10.44 -5.82
C GLN A 284 -9.21 10.74 -4.95
N LYS A 285 -10.36 10.93 -5.60
CA LYS A 285 -11.63 11.15 -4.89
C LYS A 285 -11.94 9.93 -4.02
N ILE A 286 -12.19 10.17 -2.74
CA ILE A 286 -12.60 9.14 -1.79
C ILE A 286 -14.10 8.86 -2.04
N PRO A 287 -14.51 7.61 -2.28
CA PRO A 287 -15.91 7.27 -2.47
C PRO A 287 -16.70 7.55 -1.18
N GLU A 288 -17.92 8.04 -1.34
CA GLU A 288 -18.84 8.25 -0.22
C GLU A 288 -19.57 6.93 0.09
N GLY A 289 -19.68 6.59 1.37
CA GLY A 289 -20.41 5.42 1.84
C GLY A 289 -19.53 4.21 2.20
N LEU A 290 -20.21 3.07 2.37
CA LEU A 290 -19.55 1.80 2.70
C LEU A 290 -18.87 1.20 1.47
N PRO A 291 -17.76 0.46 1.65
CA PRO A 291 -17.12 -0.22 0.53
C PRO A 291 -18.08 -1.25 -0.07
N ILE A 292 -18.15 -1.28 -1.40
CA ILE A 292 -18.90 -2.30 -2.12
C ILE A 292 -18.21 -3.64 -1.87
N LEU A 293 -18.97 -4.62 -1.39
CA LEU A 293 -18.44 -5.98 -1.19
C LEU A 293 -18.10 -6.57 -2.56
N GLN A 294 -16.80 -6.81 -2.79
CA GLN A 294 -16.32 -7.46 -4.00
C GLN A 294 -16.65 -8.96 -3.94
N HIS A 295 -17.86 -9.33 -4.37
CA HIS A 295 -18.31 -10.73 -4.41
C HIS A 295 -17.39 -11.62 -5.26
N GLN A 296 -16.62 -11.01 -6.17
CA GLN A 296 -15.59 -11.64 -6.99
C GLN A 296 -14.56 -12.42 -6.16
N ILE A 297 -14.28 -11.99 -4.92
CA ILE A 297 -13.39 -12.71 -4.01
C ILE A 297 -13.89 -14.13 -3.77
N PHE A 298 -15.20 -14.33 -3.66
CA PHE A 298 -15.81 -15.63 -3.35
C PHE A 298 -16.14 -16.44 -4.61
N THR A 299 -16.48 -15.77 -5.72
CA THR A 299 -16.83 -16.45 -6.96
C THR A 299 -15.61 -16.86 -7.79
N GLN A 300 -14.52 -16.09 -7.71
CA GLN A 300 -13.25 -16.38 -8.39
C GLN A 300 -12.20 -16.95 -7.42
N PHE A 301 -12.62 -17.36 -6.21
CA PHE A 301 -11.73 -18.00 -5.25
C PHE A 301 -11.26 -19.36 -5.78
N SER A 302 -10.01 -19.42 -6.25
CA SER A 302 -9.35 -20.67 -6.58
C SER A 302 -8.12 -20.85 -5.71
N LEU A 303 -8.05 -21.99 -5.02
CA LEU A 303 -6.88 -22.35 -4.22
C LEU A 303 -5.63 -22.49 -5.10
N GLU A 304 -5.80 -22.88 -6.37
CA GLU A 304 -4.74 -22.99 -7.35
C GLU A 304 -4.10 -21.65 -7.66
N ASN A 305 -4.92 -20.59 -7.82
CA ASN A 305 -4.44 -19.23 -8.08
C ASN A 305 -3.75 -18.61 -6.85
N LEU A 306 -4.10 -19.06 -5.64
CA LEU A 306 -3.51 -18.57 -4.39
C LEU A 306 -2.29 -19.38 -3.94
N ALA A 307 -2.10 -20.60 -4.46
CA ALA A 307 -0.99 -21.48 -4.07
C ALA A 307 0.40 -20.83 -4.24
N PRO A 308 0.69 -20.08 -5.34
CA PRO A 308 1.97 -19.38 -5.48
C PRO A 308 2.22 -18.33 -4.39
N TYR A 309 1.16 -17.81 -3.77
CA TYR A 309 1.21 -16.70 -2.83
C TYR A 309 1.12 -17.14 -1.35
N ILE A 310 1.14 -18.44 -1.05
CA ILE A 310 1.07 -18.95 0.33
C ILE A 310 2.21 -18.39 1.20
N PHE A 311 3.45 -18.40 0.70
CA PHE A 311 4.60 -17.86 1.44
C PHE A 311 4.51 -16.34 1.59
N THR A 312 3.97 -15.65 0.59
CA THR A 312 3.71 -14.21 0.64
C THR A 312 2.67 -13.88 1.71
N ALA A 313 1.56 -14.62 1.75
CA ALA A 313 0.54 -14.49 2.79
C ALA A 313 1.07 -14.81 4.18
N LEU A 314 1.92 -15.85 4.31
CA LEU A 314 2.60 -16.17 5.57
C LEU A 314 3.51 -15.03 6.03
N THR A 315 4.25 -14.42 5.12
CA THR A 315 5.15 -13.30 5.42
C THR A 315 4.37 -12.09 5.91
N LEU A 316 3.25 -11.76 5.25
CA LEU A 316 2.33 -10.71 5.69
C LEU A 316 1.72 -11.03 7.07
N ALA A 317 1.29 -12.27 7.30
CA ALA A 317 0.73 -12.71 8.57
C ALA A 317 1.75 -12.59 9.73
N MET A 318 2.99 -13.01 9.49
CA MET A 318 4.07 -12.91 10.46
C MET A 318 4.44 -11.46 10.73
N LEU A 319 4.53 -10.62 9.69
CA LEU A 319 4.82 -9.20 9.84
C LEU A 319 3.74 -8.49 10.67
N GLY A 320 2.47 -8.73 10.35
CA GLY A 320 1.34 -8.18 11.10
C GLY A 320 1.30 -8.66 12.55
N ALA A 321 1.62 -9.93 12.80
CA ALA A 321 1.74 -10.46 14.16
C ALA A 321 2.90 -9.80 14.93
N ILE A 322 4.06 -9.64 14.30
CA ILE A 322 5.24 -9.03 14.92
C ILE A 322 4.97 -7.58 15.30
N ASP A 323 4.46 -6.79 14.35
CA ASP A 323 4.17 -5.36 14.55
C ASP A 323 3.11 -5.14 15.65
N SER A 324 2.04 -5.94 15.63
CA SER A 324 0.98 -5.90 16.63
C SER A 324 1.50 -6.23 18.03
N LEU A 325 2.28 -7.31 18.17
CA LEU A 325 2.78 -7.76 19.48
C LEU A 325 3.88 -6.85 20.04
N LEU A 326 4.76 -6.29 19.20
CA LEU A 326 5.73 -5.29 19.64
C LEU A 326 5.02 -4.02 20.14
N THR A 327 3.93 -3.64 19.47
CA THR A 327 3.08 -2.54 19.94
C THR A 327 2.40 -2.87 21.26
N SER A 328 1.93 -4.11 21.47
CA SER A 328 1.39 -4.54 22.76
C SER A 328 2.42 -4.43 23.89
N ILE A 329 3.69 -4.80 23.65
CA ILE A 329 4.75 -4.68 24.65
C ILE A 329 4.97 -3.21 25.06
N VAL A 330 4.83 -2.27 24.12
CA VAL A 330 4.91 -0.83 24.42
C VAL A 330 3.67 -0.36 25.18
N ALA A 331 2.48 -0.88 24.86
CA ALA A 331 1.24 -0.52 25.54
C ALA A 331 1.14 -1.06 26.98
N ASP A 332 1.84 -2.16 27.28
CA ASP A 332 1.89 -2.78 28.61
C ASP A 332 2.91 -2.12 29.57
N ASN A 333 3.82 -1.27 29.06
CA ASN A 333 4.82 -0.53 29.86
C ASN A 333 4.31 0.83 30.34
#